data_AF-A0A2T2U9U6-F1
#
_entry.id   AF-A0A2T2U9U6-F1
#
_cell.length_a   1.000
_cell.length_b   1.000
_cell.length_c   1.000
_cell.angle_alpha   90.00
_cell.angle_beta   90.00
_cell.angle_gamma   90.00
#
_symmetry.space_group_name_H-M   'P 1'
#
loop_
_entity.id
_entity.type
_entity.pdbx_description
1 polymer ?
#
loop_
_entity_poly.entity_id
_entity_poly.type
_entity_poly.pdbx_seq_one_letter_code
_entity_poly.pdbx_strand_id
1 'polypeptide(L)'
;MQKTPFDLPDEARLWAYVADRSLSEREQEKLLDKLRAFFEDWTTHGRPVRGEATLLDDRLLLVGGMAQGEGISGCGIDASVNVVEEAGAEAGVSWISPLTVVYRDDEGRVQTASRPAFRELAEAGRVTGATPVFDLSVDTVGALRQGALERPAADAWHARAFDLADAAVELG
;
A
#
# COMPACT_ATOMS: atom_id res chain seq x y z
N MET A 1 -4.03 -22.45 -1.44
CA MET A 1 -2.83 -21.72 -0.97
C MET A 1 -2.88 -20.34 -1.58
N GLN A 2 -3.29 -19.32 -0.83
CA GLN A 2 -3.02 -17.95 -1.27
C GLN A 2 -1.50 -17.78 -1.24
N LYS A 3 -0.91 -17.52 -2.41
CA LYS A 3 0.50 -17.16 -2.51
C LYS A 3 0.70 -15.90 -1.67
N THR A 4 1.42 -16.04 -0.57
CA THR A 4 1.85 -14.90 0.20
C THR A 4 2.74 -14.03 -0.70
N PRO A 5 2.53 -12.70 -0.79
CA PRO A 5 3.23 -11.85 -1.75
C PRO A 5 4.74 -11.70 -1.51
N PHE A 6 5.24 -12.19 -0.37
CA PHE A 6 6.62 -12.06 0.06
C PHE A 6 7.13 -13.38 0.63
N ASP A 7 8.35 -13.77 0.24
CA ASP A 7 9.18 -14.80 0.88
C ASP A 7 10.10 -14.17 1.96
N LEU A 8 9.53 -13.30 2.80
CA LEU A 8 10.21 -12.66 3.92
C LEU A 8 9.67 -13.13 5.29
N PRO A 9 10.45 -13.08 6.38
CA PRO A 9 9.92 -13.31 7.73
C PRO A 9 8.83 -12.31 8.12
N ASP A 10 8.00 -12.66 9.10
CA ASP A 10 6.87 -11.80 9.53
C ASP A 10 7.34 -10.44 10.08
N GLU A 11 8.52 -10.40 10.67
CA GLU A 11 9.11 -9.20 11.27
C GLU A 11 9.75 -8.27 10.23
N ALA A 12 9.85 -8.70 8.96
CA ALA A 12 10.38 -7.87 7.89
C ALA A 12 9.52 -6.60 7.74
N ARG A 13 10.20 -5.46 7.55
CA ARG A 13 9.55 -4.16 7.37
C ARG A 13 8.81 -4.15 6.04
N LEU A 14 7.69 -3.44 6.01
CA LEU A 14 6.87 -3.25 4.83
C LEU A 14 6.62 -1.76 4.60
N TRP A 15 6.63 -1.37 3.33
CA TRP A 15 6.20 -0.06 2.86
C TRP A 15 5.18 -0.24 1.74
N ALA A 16 4.13 0.56 1.77
CA ALA A 16 3.07 0.56 0.76
C ALA A 16 3.04 1.89 0.01
N TYR A 17 3.00 1.81 -1.32
CA TYR A 17 2.89 2.94 -2.23
C TYR A 17 1.70 2.69 -3.15
N VAL A 18 0.97 3.76 -3.50
CA VAL A 18 -0.19 3.63 -4.38
C VAL A 18 0.01 4.52 -5.59
N ALA A 19 -0.02 3.91 -6.75
CA ALA A 19 0.08 4.60 -8.01
C ALA A 19 -1.15 5.49 -8.25
N ASP A 20 -0.95 6.63 -8.91
CA ASP A 20 -2.01 7.57 -9.28
C ASP A 20 -3.04 6.97 -10.24
N ARG A 21 -2.68 5.90 -10.96
CA ARG A 21 -3.54 5.10 -11.84
C ARG A 21 -3.18 3.62 -11.79
N SER A 22 -3.99 2.75 -12.39
CA SER A 22 -3.62 1.36 -12.65
C SER A 22 -2.46 1.25 -13.65
N LEU A 23 -1.58 0.29 -13.41
CA LEU A 23 -0.44 -0.05 -14.25
C LEU A 23 -0.81 -1.19 -15.20
N SER A 24 -0.44 -1.06 -16.46
CA SER A 24 -0.45 -2.18 -17.42
C SER A 24 0.60 -3.23 -17.04
N GLU A 25 0.41 -4.49 -17.43
CA GLU A 25 1.36 -5.58 -17.15
C GLU A 25 2.82 -5.20 -17.50
N ARG A 26 3.04 -4.56 -18.65
CA ARG A 26 4.35 -4.08 -19.07
C ARG A 26 4.95 -3.02 -18.14
N GLU A 27 4.14 -2.13 -17.58
CA GLU A 27 4.60 -1.14 -16.60
C GLU A 27 4.93 -1.79 -15.27
N GLN A 28 4.10 -2.76 -14.84
CA GLN A 28 4.34 -3.55 -13.63
C GLN A 28 5.66 -4.33 -13.74
N GLU A 29 5.90 -5.01 -14.86
CA GLU A 29 7.13 -5.76 -15.12
C GLU A 29 8.37 -4.87 -15.02
N LYS A 30 8.37 -3.73 -15.73
CA LYS A 30 9.48 -2.76 -15.69
C LYS A 30 9.77 -2.25 -14.29
N LEU A 31 8.71 -1.90 -13.55
CA LEU A 31 8.83 -1.39 -12.20
C LEU A 31 9.45 -2.46 -11.27
N LEU A 32 8.93 -3.69 -11.33
CA LEU A 32 9.42 -4.77 -10.49
C LEU A 32 10.84 -5.24 -10.90
N ASP A 33 11.20 -5.18 -12.19
CA ASP A 33 12.56 -5.47 -12.66
C ASP A 33 13.58 -4.48 -12.08
N LYS A 34 13.28 -3.18 -12.12
CA LYS A 34 14.17 -2.15 -11.56
C LYS A 34 14.33 -2.30 -10.05
N LEU A 35 13.25 -2.60 -9.33
CA LEU A 35 13.32 -2.87 -7.89
C LEU A 35 14.11 -4.14 -7.58
N ARG A 36 13.92 -5.22 -8.34
CA ARG A 36 14.71 -6.46 -8.21
C ARG A 36 16.21 -6.19 -8.36
N ALA A 37 16.60 -5.44 -9.38
CA ALA A 37 18.00 -5.07 -9.60
C ALA A 37 18.57 -4.27 -8.41
N PHE A 38 17.79 -3.33 -7.86
CA PHE A 38 18.21 -2.60 -6.66
C PHE A 38 18.39 -3.50 -5.44
N PHE A 39 17.52 -4.49 -5.23
CA PHE A 39 17.61 -5.40 -4.08
C PHE A 39 18.88 -6.26 -4.09
N GLU A 40 19.51 -6.47 -5.25
CA GLU A 40 20.81 -7.18 -5.33
C GLU A 40 21.93 -6.41 -4.63
N ASP A 41 21.87 -5.08 -4.65
CA ASP A 41 22.88 -4.17 -4.09
C ASP A 41 22.38 -3.38 -2.86
N TRP A 42 21.16 -3.66 -2.38
CA TRP A 42 20.57 -2.90 -1.28
C TRP A 42 21.29 -3.21 0.03
N THR A 43 21.86 -2.17 0.65
CA THR A 43 22.62 -2.29 1.89
C THR A 43 22.22 -1.25 2.93
N THR A 44 22.48 -1.58 4.20
CA THR A 44 22.33 -0.68 5.35
C THR A 44 23.54 -0.81 6.26
N HIS A 45 24.24 0.30 6.51
CA HIS A 45 25.52 0.29 7.25
C HIS A 45 26.52 -0.77 6.75
N GLY A 46 26.56 -1.00 5.43
CA GLY A 46 27.43 -2.00 4.79
C GLY A 46 26.96 -3.45 4.91
N ARG A 47 25.79 -3.71 5.52
CA ARG A 47 25.17 -5.05 5.58
C ARG A 47 24.13 -5.21 4.48
N PRO A 48 23.99 -6.39 3.86
CA PRO A 48 22.97 -6.64 2.86
C PRO A 48 21.57 -6.58 3.46
N VAL A 49 20.63 -6.03 2.68
CA VAL A 49 19.20 -6.02 2.97
C VAL A 49 18.51 -6.98 2.01
N ARG A 50 17.81 -7.99 2.54
CA ARG A 50 16.95 -8.83 1.71
C ARG A 50 15.68 -8.04 1.40
N GLY A 51 15.53 -7.63 0.14
CA GLY A 51 14.38 -6.89 -0.35
C GLY A 51 13.52 -7.71 -1.31
N GLU A 52 12.21 -7.48 -1.28
CA GLU A 52 11.25 -8.03 -2.22
C GLU A 52 10.18 -6.98 -2.53
N ALA A 53 9.52 -7.08 -3.68
CA ALA A 53 8.42 -6.20 -4.05
C ALA A 53 7.32 -6.95 -4.80
N THR A 54 6.08 -6.55 -4.58
CA THR A 54 4.91 -7.04 -5.33
C THR A 54 3.98 -5.88 -5.69
N LEU A 55 3.15 -6.09 -6.70
CA LEU A 55 2.00 -5.23 -7.00
C LEU A 55 0.70 -5.98 -6.65
N LEU A 56 -0.24 -5.27 -6.04
CA LEU A 56 -1.61 -5.72 -5.79
C LEU A 56 -2.59 -4.80 -6.54
N ASP A 57 -3.68 -5.39 -7.05
CA ASP A 57 -4.76 -4.67 -7.75
C ASP A 57 -4.25 -3.71 -8.84
N ASP A 58 -3.15 -4.08 -9.52
CA ASP A 58 -2.46 -3.29 -10.54
C ASP A 58 -2.04 -1.87 -10.12
N ARG A 59 -2.04 -1.55 -8.82
CA ARG A 59 -1.91 -0.17 -8.34
C ARG A 59 -1.16 0.00 -7.03
N LEU A 60 -1.22 -0.99 -6.13
CA LEU A 60 -0.55 -0.94 -4.83
C LEU A 60 0.80 -1.64 -4.92
N LEU A 61 1.88 -0.86 -4.92
CA LEU A 61 3.22 -1.38 -4.78
C LEU A 61 3.51 -1.63 -3.31
N LEU A 62 3.86 -2.86 -2.97
CA LEU A 62 4.35 -3.22 -1.65
C LEU A 62 5.84 -3.56 -1.75
N VAL A 63 6.64 -2.97 -0.87
CA VAL A 63 8.09 -3.23 -0.76
C VAL A 63 8.38 -3.77 0.62
N GLY A 64 8.97 -4.96 0.69
CA GLY A 64 9.41 -5.61 1.91
C GLY A 64 10.93 -5.56 2.04
N GLY A 65 11.44 -5.42 3.27
CA GLY A 65 12.87 -5.38 3.53
C GLY A 65 13.26 -5.92 4.90
N MET A 66 14.31 -6.73 4.96
CA MET A 66 14.89 -7.22 6.21
C MET A 66 16.42 -7.20 6.17
N ALA A 67 17.03 -6.58 7.17
CA ALA A 67 18.46 -6.61 7.41
C ALA A 67 18.77 -7.49 8.64
N GLN A 68 19.95 -8.09 8.68
CA GLN A 68 20.40 -8.79 9.89
C GLN A 68 20.89 -7.80 10.95
N GLY A 69 20.50 -8.05 12.21
CA GLY A 69 20.94 -7.28 13.37
C GLY A 69 20.07 -6.05 13.60
N GLU A 70 20.69 -4.86 13.61
CA GLU A 70 19.93 -3.61 13.67
C GLU A 70 19.21 -3.43 12.32
N GLY A 71 17.92 -3.09 12.37
CA GLY A 71 17.07 -2.96 11.19
C GLY A 71 17.60 -1.97 10.14
N ILE A 72 16.81 -1.75 9.09
CA ILE A 72 17.24 -0.91 7.97
C ILE A 72 17.37 0.54 8.45
N SER A 73 18.57 1.09 8.31
CA SER A 73 18.88 2.48 8.68
C SER A 73 18.19 3.51 7.78
N GLY A 74 18.13 4.76 8.25
CA GLY A 74 17.56 5.88 7.51
C GLY A 74 18.10 5.99 6.08
N CYS A 75 19.42 5.97 5.89
CA CYS A 75 20.01 6.02 4.54
C CYS A 75 19.63 4.81 3.66
N GLY A 76 19.45 3.63 4.27
CA GLY A 76 18.97 2.45 3.55
C GLY A 76 17.52 2.58 3.10
N ILE A 77 16.68 3.20 3.95
CA ILE A 77 15.28 3.52 3.63
C ILE A 77 15.21 4.63 2.57
N ASP A 78 16.02 5.68 2.69
CA ASP A 78 16.05 6.77 1.70
C ASP A 78 16.47 6.24 0.32
N ALA A 79 17.42 5.30 0.27
CA ALA A 79 17.80 4.64 -0.97
C ALA A 79 16.64 3.84 -1.58
N SER A 80 15.86 3.13 -0.76
CA SER A 80 14.71 2.37 -1.25
C SER A 80 13.57 3.29 -1.73
N VAL A 81 13.34 4.41 -1.04
CA VAL A 81 12.38 5.43 -1.49
C VAL A 81 12.81 6.01 -2.84
N ASN A 82 14.08 6.37 -2.99
CA ASN A 82 14.59 6.95 -4.24
C ASN A 82 14.41 6.00 -5.43
N VAL A 83 14.73 4.71 -5.29
CA VAL A 83 14.54 3.77 -6.41
C VAL A 83 13.06 3.57 -6.76
N VAL A 84 12.16 3.62 -5.77
CA VAL A 84 10.71 3.53 -6.01
C VAL A 84 10.22 4.76 -6.80
N GLU A 85 10.68 5.95 -6.44
CA GLU A 85 10.38 7.19 -7.17
C GLU A 85 10.91 7.13 -8.61
N GLU A 86 12.17 6.71 -8.80
CA GLU A 86 12.75 6.55 -10.15
C GLU A 86 12.00 5.52 -10.98
N ALA A 87 11.65 4.36 -10.39
CA ALA A 87 10.92 3.31 -11.09
C ALA A 87 9.51 3.75 -11.48
N GLY A 88 8.82 4.50 -10.60
CA GLY A 88 7.54 5.13 -10.91
C GLY A 88 7.66 6.10 -12.08
N ALA A 89 8.65 7.01 -12.04
CA ALA A 89 8.89 7.99 -13.10
C ALA A 89 9.18 7.33 -14.46
N GLU A 90 10.01 6.28 -14.51
CA GLU A 90 10.30 5.52 -15.73
C GLU A 90 9.07 4.78 -16.30
N ALA A 91 8.14 4.38 -15.42
CA ALA A 91 6.86 3.80 -15.79
C ALA A 91 5.79 4.85 -16.14
N GLY A 92 6.08 6.15 -16.00
CA GLY A 92 5.09 7.22 -16.20
C GLY A 92 3.97 7.17 -15.15
N VAL A 93 4.33 6.86 -13.91
CA VAL A 93 3.45 6.75 -12.74
C VAL A 93 3.94 7.71 -11.67
N SER A 94 2.99 8.32 -10.95
CA SER A 94 3.29 9.07 -9.72
C SER A 94 2.70 8.37 -8.51
N TRP A 95 3.34 8.51 -7.36
CA TRP A 95 2.83 7.96 -6.10
C TRP A 95 1.91 8.96 -5.42
N ILE A 96 0.71 8.53 -5.03
CA ILE A 96 -0.23 9.43 -4.37
C ILE A 96 0.21 9.74 -2.94
N SER A 97 -0.23 10.88 -2.43
CA SER A 97 0.02 11.26 -1.05
C SER A 97 -0.58 10.24 -0.07
N PRO A 98 0.13 9.89 1.02
CA PRO A 98 -0.40 9.06 2.10
C PRO A 98 -1.66 9.63 2.78
N LEU A 99 -1.98 10.92 2.56
CA LEU A 99 -3.20 11.55 3.07
C LEU A 99 -4.44 11.25 2.21
N THR A 100 -4.27 10.58 1.08
CA THR A 100 -5.36 10.18 0.17
C THR A 100 -6.05 8.94 0.72
N VAL A 101 -7.39 8.95 0.71
CA VAL A 101 -8.17 7.76 1.03
C VAL A 101 -8.10 6.82 -0.15
N VAL A 102 -7.59 5.62 0.06
CA VAL A 102 -7.59 4.53 -0.92
C VAL A 102 -8.67 3.54 -0.49
N TYR A 103 -9.58 3.22 -1.38
CA TYR A 103 -10.75 2.38 -1.06
C TYR A 103 -11.11 1.47 -2.22
N ARG A 104 -11.87 0.42 -1.92
CA ARG A 104 -12.44 -0.47 -2.93
C ARG A 104 -13.87 -0.04 -3.24
N ASP A 105 -14.16 0.22 -4.51
CA ASP A 105 -15.53 0.50 -4.95
C ASP A 105 -16.38 -0.79 -4.98
N ASP A 106 -17.67 -0.62 -5.20
CA ASP A 106 -18.69 -1.67 -5.28
C ASP A 106 -18.49 -2.63 -6.46
N GLU A 107 -17.65 -2.26 -7.44
CA GLU A 107 -17.19 -3.15 -8.52
C GLU A 107 -15.88 -3.88 -8.16
N GLY A 108 -15.35 -3.68 -6.96
CA GLY A 108 -14.13 -4.32 -6.47
C GLY A 108 -12.85 -3.61 -6.92
N ARG A 109 -12.91 -2.43 -7.53
CA ARG A 109 -11.74 -1.71 -8.05
C ARG A 109 -11.16 -0.75 -7.02
N VAL A 110 -9.84 -0.60 -7.05
CA VAL A 110 -9.13 0.36 -6.19
C VAL A 110 -9.33 1.78 -6.70
N GLN A 111 -9.95 2.61 -5.88
CA GLN A 111 -10.18 4.03 -6.09
C GLN A 111 -9.42 4.88 -5.08
N THR A 112 -9.27 6.15 -5.40
CA THR A 112 -8.59 7.13 -4.56
C THR A 112 -9.44 8.39 -4.46
N ALA A 113 -9.60 8.92 -3.26
CA ALA A 113 -10.30 10.17 -3.01
C ALA A 113 -9.56 11.01 -1.98
N SER A 114 -9.60 12.33 -2.13
CA SER A 114 -9.24 13.22 -1.02
C SER A 114 -10.22 13.00 0.14
N ARG A 115 -9.83 13.36 1.37
CA ARG A 115 -10.71 13.23 2.53
C ARG A 115 -12.05 13.98 2.37
N PRO A 116 -12.10 15.21 1.82
CA PRO A 116 -13.37 15.87 1.51
C PRO A 116 -14.20 15.11 0.46
N ALA A 117 -13.59 14.67 -0.64
CA ALA A 117 -14.30 13.93 -1.67
C ALA A 117 -14.85 12.59 -1.15
N PHE A 118 -14.11 11.91 -0.27
CA PHE A 118 -14.58 10.68 0.37
C PHE A 118 -15.78 10.93 1.29
N ARG A 119 -15.82 12.09 1.97
CA ARG A 119 -17.01 12.52 2.72
C ARG A 119 -18.22 12.72 1.82
N GLU A 120 -18.06 13.44 0.72
CA GLU A 120 -19.13 13.68 -0.24
C GLU A 120 -19.70 12.36 -0.80
N LEU A 121 -18.83 11.38 -1.06
CA LEU A 121 -19.25 10.03 -1.45
C LEU A 121 -20.07 9.33 -0.35
N ALA A 122 -19.69 9.50 0.92
CA ALA A 122 -20.41 8.91 2.04
C ALA A 122 -21.79 9.55 2.21
N GLU A 123 -21.87 10.89 2.14
CA GLU A 123 -23.11 11.66 2.19
C GLU A 123 -24.05 11.31 1.02
N ALA A 124 -23.48 11.00 -0.15
CA ALA A 124 -24.23 10.53 -1.31
C ALA A 124 -24.60 9.03 -1.27
N GLY A 125 -24.24 8.30 -0.20
CA GLY A 125 -24.48 6.86 -0.06
C GLY A 125 -23.69 5.97 -1.04
N ARG A 126 -22.64 6.52 -1.68
CA ARG A 126 -21.78 5.79 -2.62
C ARG A 126 -20.68 5.00 -1.91
N VAL A 127 -20.35 5.39 -0.68
CA VAL A 127 -19.51 4.61 0.24
C VAL A 127 -20.20 4.54 1.60
N THR A 128 -19.91 3.50 2.37
CA THR A 128 -20.52 3.24 3.68
C THR A 128 -19.44 2.92 4.72
N GLY A 129 -19.83 2.75 5.98
CA GLY A 129 -18.92 2.24 7.01
C GLY A 129 -18.32 0.85 6.68
N ALA A 130 -19.01 0.06 5.86
CA ALA A 130 -18.54 -1.25 5.40
C ALA A 130 -17.62 -1.17 4.17
N THR A 131 -17.49 0.00 3.51
CA THR A 131 -16.61 0.15 2.35
C THR A 131 -15.17 -0.18 2.73
N PRO A 132 -14.50 -1.11 2.02
CA PRO A 132 -13.11 -1.43 2.32
C PRO A 132 -12.20 -0.25 2.00
N VAL A 133 -11.32 0.10 2.95
CA VAL A 133 -10.29 1.11 2.82
C VAL A 133 -8.92 0.51 3.12
N PHE A 134 -7.90 0.99 2.42
CA PHE A 134 -6.54 0.49 2.59
C PHE A 134 -5.81 1.27 3.69
N ASP A 135 -5.18 0.57 4.62
CA ASP A 135 -4.26 1.12 5.60
C ASP A 135 -2.82 1.03 5.11
N LEU A 136 -2.34 2.11 4.49
CA LEU A 136 -0.97 2.21 3.99
C LEU A 136 0.07 2.32 5.12
N SER A 137 -0.34 2.38 6.39
CA SER A 137 0.57 2.39 7.55
C SER A 137 0.99 0.99 8.02
N VAL A 138 0.50 -0.07 7.38
CA VAL A 138 0.96 -1.44 7.60
C VAL A 138 2.48 -1.52 7.43
N ASP A 139 3.18 -1.95 8.48
CA ASP A 139 4.64 -1.75 8.58
C ASP A 139 5.45 -3.05 8.69
N THR A 140 4.77 -4.20 8.69
CA THR A 140 5.39 -5.53 8.69
C THR A 140 4.72 -6.49 7.72
N VAL A 141 5.50 -7.43 7.19
CA VAL A 141 5.01 -8.50 6.33
C VAL A 141 4.02 -9.41 7.09
N GLY A 142 4.23 -9.63 8.38
CA GLY A 142 3.32 -10.37 9.25
C GLY A 142 1.95 -9.70 9.39
N ALA A 143 1.91 -8.38 9.58
CA ALA A 143 0.65 -7.63 9.66
C ALA A 143 -0.12 -7.68 8.32
N LEU A 144 0.58 -7.55 7.19
CA LEU A 144 -0.01 -7.75 5.86
C LEU A 144 -0.65 -9.13 5.72
N ARG A 145 0.04 -10.20 6.14
CA ARG A 145 -0.47 -11.58 6.11
C ARG A 145 -1.72 -11.78 6.97
N GLN A 146 -1.85 -11.02 8.04
CA GLN A 146 -3.01 -11.02 8.93
C GLN A 146 -4.17 -10.15 8.42
N GLY A 147 -4.03 -9.54 7.24
CA GLY A 147 -5.08 -8.72 6.62
C GLY A 147 -5.10 -7.27 7.07
N ALA A 148 -4.04 -6.76 7.71
CA ALA A 148 -4.01 -5.38 8.21
C ALA A 148 -4.03 -4.31 7.09
N LEU A 149 -3.80 -4.70 5.84
CA LEU A 149 -3.77 -3.78 4.70
C LEU A 149 -5.15 -3.25 4.31
N GLU A 150 -6.22 -4.02 4.48
CA GLU A 150 -7.58 -3.64 4.04
C GLU A 150 -8.57 -3.85 5.18
N ARG A 151 -9.37 -2.82 5.50
CA ARG A 151 -10.33 -2.85 6.60
C ARG A 151 -11.58 -2.02 6.28
N PRO A 152 -12.72 -2.23 6.97
CA PRO A 152 -13.88 -1.37 6.81
C PRO A 152 -13.57 0.10 7.13
N ALA A 153 -14.18 1.03 6.40
CA ALA A 153 -14.04 2.48 6.63
C ALA A 153 -14.40 2.89 8.07
N ALA A 154 -15.37 2.20 8.68
CA ALA A 154 -15.79 2.41 10.07
C ALA A 154 -14.76 1.95 11.12
N ASP A 155 -13.81 1.09 10.74
CA ASP A 155 -12.73 0.61 11.63
C ASP A 155 -11.41 1.36 11.38
N ALA A 156 -11.35 2.16 10.32
CA ALA A 156 -10.20 2.97 10.00
C ALA A 156 -10.19 4.27 10.83
N TRP A 157 -9.02 4.90 10.96
CA TRP A 157 -8.84 6.19 11.63
C TRP A 157 -9.76 7.32 11.12
N HIS A 158 -10.37 7.14 9.96
CA HIS A 158 -11.38 7.98 9.34
C HIS A 158 -12.79 7.89 9.96
N ALA A 159 -13.10 6.85 10.73
CA ALA A 159 -14.44 6.58 11.26
C ALA A 159 -15.01 7.72 12.10
N ARG A 160 -14.16 8.34 12.93
CA ARG A 160 -14.54 9.51 13.74
C ARG A 160 -14.69 10.80 12.95
N ALA A 161 -14.15 10.86 11.73
CA ALA A 161 -14.25 12.06 10.91
C ALA A 161 -15.58 12.10 10.13
N PHE A 162 -16.16 10.95 9.78
CA PHE A 162 -17.24 10.86 8.79
C PHE A 162 -18.58 10.34 9.34
N ASP A 163 -18.69 10.08 10.64
CA ASP A 163 -19.94 9.63 11.30
C ASP A 163 -20.60 8.43 10.59
N LEU A 164 -19.76 7.48 10.14
CA LEU A 164 -20.19 6.31 9.36
C LEU A 164 -20.96 5.26 10.20
N ALA A 165 -21.26 5.58 11.47
CA ALA A 165 -21.87 4.67 12.44
C ALA A 165 -23.38 4.45 12.22
N ASP A 166 -24.07 5.36 11.52
CA ASP A 166 -25.54 5.35 11.48
C ASP A 166 -26.17 4.81 10.19
N ALA A 167 -25.40 4.43 9.16
CA ALA A 167 -25.98 3.94 7.89
C ALA A 167 -26.33 2.45 7.88
N ALA A 168 -26.02 1.70 8.95
CA ALA A 168 -26.16 0.24 8.99
C ALA A 168 -27.52 -0.26 9.53
N VAL A 169 -28.44 0.63 9.91
CA VAL A 169 -29.67 0.24 10.63
C VAL A 169 -30.93 0.86 10.02
N GLU A 170 -31.19 0.72 8.72
CA GLU A 170 -32.54 1.02 8.17
C GLU A 170 -32.96 0.15 6.96
N LEU A 171 -32.49 -1.09 6.86
CA LEU A 171 -33.09 -2.09 5.95
C LEU A 171 -33.28 -3.43 6.66
N GLY A 172 -34.26 -3.47 7.56
CA GLY A 172 -34.79 -4.67 8.21
C GLY A 172 -36.29 -4.55 8.42
#